data_AF-A0A521BD71-F1
#
_entry.id   AF-A0A521BD71-F1
#
_cell.length_a   1.000
_cell.length_b   1.000
_cell.length_c   1.000
_cell.angle_alpha   90.00
_cell.angle_beta   90.00
_cell.angle_gamma   90.00
#
_symmetry.space_group_name_H-M   'P 1'
#
loop_
_entity.id
_entity.type
_entity.pdbx_description
1 polymer ?
#
loop_
_entity_poly.entity_id
_entity_poly.type
_entity_poly.pdbx_seq_one_letter_code
_entity_poly.pdbx_strand_id
1 'polypeptide(L)' 'MAQQELKKDMPHTKNPDMIAFTLGRVALHLMQSGGVIGETEIRHRLMDIVQNGHQGGVTPEMARGALLALGDLRIVAA' A
#
# COMPACT_ATOMS: atom_id res chain seq x y z
N MET A 1 11.59 -5.18 25.60
CA MET A 1 10.37 -6.00 25.45
C MET A 1 9.14 -5.22 24.92
N ALA A 2 9.22 -3.89 24.67
CA ALA A 2 8.06 -3.11 24.20
C ALA A 2 7.76 -3.19 22.69
N GLN A 3 8.72 -3.60 21.84
CA GLN A 3 8.54 -3.64 20.38
C GLN A 3 7.82 -4.90 19.87
N GLN A 4 7.71 -5.94 20.69
CA GLN A 4 7.08 -7.20 20.30
C GLN A 4 5.55 -7.15 20.41
N GLU A 5 4.99 -6.35 21.32
CA GLU A 5 3.54 -6.27 21.51
C GLU A 5 2.83 -5.41 20.46
N LEU A 6 3.48 -4.32 20.00
CA LEU A 6 2.97 -3.48 18.91
C LEU A 6 2.82 -4.22 17.56
N LYS A 7 3.55 -5.32 17.35
CA LYS A 7 3.44 -6.14 16.13
C LYS A 7 2.18 -7.00 16.10
N LYS A 8 1.52 -7.23 17.25
CA LYS A 8 0.42 -8.18 17.36
C LYS A 8 -0.93 -7.60 16.91
N ASP A 9 -1.07 -6.27 16.96
CA ASP A 9 -2.33 -5.56 16.65
C ASP A 9 -2.33 -4.81 15.31
N MET A 10 -1.22 -4.85 14.56
CA MET A 10 -1.19 -4.35 13.19
C MET A 10 -1.37 -5.51 12.21
N PRO A 11 -2.39 -5.48 11.33
CA PRO A 11 -2.48 -6.39 10.19
C PRO A 11 -1.12 -6.48 9.50
N HIS A 12 -0.67 -7.68 9.13
CA HIS A 12 0.66 -7.90 8.55
C HIS A 12 0.94 -6.99 7.33
N THR A 13 -0.11 -6.57 6.63
CA THR A 13 -0.11 -5.63 5.50
C THR A 13 0.22 -4.18 5.87
N LYS A 14 0.28 -3.84 7.17
CA LYS A 14 0.57 -2.48 7.68
C LYS A 14 1.95 -2.34 8.32
N ASN A 15 2.80 -3.38 8.27
CA ASN A 15 4.18 -3.26 8.74
C ASN A 15 5.06 -2.55 7.68
N PRO A 16 6.17 -1.90 8.09
CA PRO A 16 7.00 -1.11 7.17
C PRO A 16 7.55 -1.90 5.99
N ASP A 17 7.94 -3.15 6.19
CA ASP A 17 8.53 -4.01 5.16
C ASP A 17 7.51 -4.32 4.06
N MET A 18 6.28 -4.66 4.47
CA MET A 18 5.18 -4.93 3.55
C MET A 18 4.72 -3.67 2.82
N ILE A 19 4.70 -2.51 3.50
CA ILE A 19 4.39 -1.22 2.86
C ILE A 19 5.44 -0.91 1.79
N ALA A 20 6.73 -1.01 2.11
CA ALA A 20 7.81 -0.77 1.16
C ALA A 20 7.75 -1.75 -0.02
N PHE A 21 7.50 -3.03 0.24
CA PHE A 21 7.30 -4.03 -0.80
C PHE A 21 6.13 -3.68 -1.73
N THR A 22 4.99 -3.29 -1.17
CA THR A 22 3.81 -2.89 -1.94
C THR A 22 4.09 -1.67 -2.82
N LEU A 23 4.71 -0.63 -2.28
CA LEU A 23 5.08 0.57 -3.04
C LEU A 23 6.06 0.24 -4.18
N GLY A 24 7.07 -0.60 -3.89
CA GLY A 24 8.03 -1.05 -4.89
C GLY A 24 7.38 -1.83 -6.03
N ARG A 25 6.41 -2.70 -5.73
CA ARG A 25 5.65 -3.45 -6.74
C ARG A 25 4.83 -2.53 -7.64
N VAL A 26 4.17 -1.54 -7.05
CA VAL A 26 3.40 -0.54 -7.82
C VAL A 26 4.31 0.30 -8.71
N ALA A 27 5.42 0.80 -8.17
CA ALA A 27 6.40 1.58 -8.93
C ALA A 27 7.00 0.77 -10.09
N LEU A 28 7.39 -0.49 -9.84
CA LEU A 28 7.90 -1.38 -10.87
C LEU A 28 6.86 -1.65 -11.96
N HIS A 29 5.60 -1.82 -11.59
CA HIS A 29 4.53 -2.02 -12.56
C HIS A 29 4.30 -0.76 -13.41
N LEU A 30 4.36 0.44 -12.82
CA LEU A 30 4.29 1.71 -13.55
C LEU A 30 5.45 1.81 -14.56
N MET A 31 6.68 1.53 -14.13
CA MET A 31 7.87 1.47 -15.01
C MET A 31 7.65 0.56 -16.21
N GLN A 32 7.19 -0.67 -15.96
CA GLN A 32 6.96 -1.68 -17.00
C GLN A 32 5.85 -1.29 -17.98
N SER A 33 4.86 -0.53 -17.51
CA SER A 33 3.78 0.00 -18.36
C SER A 33 4.15 1.28 -19.12
N GLY A 34 5.36 1.82 -18.92
CA GLY A 34 5.78 3.11 -19.50
C GLY A 34 5.12 4.32 -18.84
N GLY A 35 4.56 4.15 -17.64
CA GLY A 35 3.92 5.23 -16.87
C GLY A 35 4.93 6.11 -16.15
N VAL A 36 4.50 7.32 -15.81
CA VAL A 36 5.26 8.22 -14.93
C VAL A 36 5.29 7.65 -13.52
N ILE A 37 6.43 7.80 -12.85
CA ILE A 37 6.62 7.35 -11.47
C ILE A 37 6.67 8.60 -10.61
N GLY A 38 5.55 8.88 -9.98
CA GLY A 38 5.40 9.97 -9.02
C GLY A 38 4.52 9.52 -7.87
N GLU A 39 4.55 10.30 -6.79
CA GLU A 39 3.68 10.05 -5.65
C GLU A 39 2.21 9.98 -6.06
N THR A 40 1.76 10.90 -6.92
CA THR A 40 0.40 10.96 -7.45
C THR A 40 0.03 9.70 -8.21
N GLU A 41 0.89 9.22 -9.11
CA GLU A 41 0.64 8.03 -9.93
C GLU A 41 0.63 6.76 -9.09
N ILE A 42 1.55 6.65 -8.11
CA ILE A 42 1.57 5.54 -7.16
C ILE A 42 0.28 5.52 -6.35
N ARG A 43 -0.17 6.68 -5.85
CA ARG A 43 -1.41 6.84 -5.10
C ARG A 43 -2.62 6.43 -5.94
N HIS A 44 -2.75 6.96 -7.15
CA HIS A 44 -3.83 6.59 -8.08
C HIS A 44 -3.86 5.09 -8.33
N ARG A 45 -2.70 4.46 -8.55
CA ARG A 45 -2.63 3.02 -8.79
C ARG A 45 -3.00 2.20 -7.56
N LEU A 46 -2.63 2.64 -6.36
CA LEU A 46 -3.07 2.00 -5.12
C LEU A 46 -4.59 2.11 -4.93
N MET A 47 -5.18 3.28 -5.21
CA MET A 47 -6.64 3.47 -5.15
C MET A 47 -7.38 2.60 -6.17
N ASP A 48 -6.84 2.50 -7.39
CA ASP A 48 -7.33 1.61 -8.45
C ASP A 48 -7.34 0.14 -7.98
N ILE A 49 -6.26 -0.33 -7.36
CA ILE A 49 -6.18 -1.69 -6.77
C ILE A 49 -7.21 -1.89 -5.65
N VAL A 50 -7.45 -0.87 -4.81
CA VAL A 50 -8.46 -0.96 -3.75
C VAL A 50 -9.86 -1.13 -4.33
N GLN A 51 -10.18 -0.45 -5.43
CA GLN A 51 -11.51 -0.45 -6.05
C GLN A 51 -11.73 -1.64 -7.00
N ASN A 52 -10.72 -1.96 -7.82
CA ASN A 52 -10.84 -2.87 -8.95
C ASN A 52 -10.20 -4.25 -8.70
N GLY A 53 -9.54 -4.44 -7.55
CA GLY A 53 -9.04 -5.75 -7.11
C GLY A 53 -7.55 -5.95 -7.33
N HIS A 54 -7.12 -7.20 -7.44
CA HIS A 54 -5.71 -7.57 -7.43
C HIS A 54 -4.98 -7.14 -8.71
N GLN A 55 -3.84 -6.47 -8.58
CA GLN A 55 -3.00 -6.10 -9.72
C GLN A 55 -1.52 -6.14 -9.38
N GLY A 56 -0.70 -6.65 -10.31
CA GLY A 56 0.76 -6.66 -10.13
C GLY A 56 1.22 -7.41 -8.87
N GLY A 57 0.45 -8.41 -8.40
CA GLY A 57 0.69 -9.14 -7.16
C GLY A 57 0.43 -8.35 -5.86
N VAL A 58 -0.21 -7.18 -5.97
CA VAL A 58 -0.67 -6.38 -4.83
C VAL A 58 -2.15 -6.64 -4.61
N THR A 59 -2.52 -7.00 -3.39
CA THR A 59 -3.91 -7.19 -2.98
C THR A 59 -4.56 -5.86 -2.55
N PRO A 60 -5.89 -5.75 -2.54
CA PRO A 60 -6.59 -4.57 -2.01
C PRO A 60 -6.20 -4.25 -0.55
N GLU A 61 -5.90 -5.26 0.26
CA GLU A 61 -5.50 -5.06 1.65
C GLU A 61 -4.10 -4.45 1.75
N MET A 62 -3.15 -4.95 0.96
CA MET A 62 -1.82 -4.38 0.85
C MET A 62 -1.87 -2.93 0.38
N ALA A 63 -2.71 -2.64 -0.62
CA ALA A 63 -2.88 -1.28 -1.13
C ALA A 63 -3.48 -0.33 -0.09
N ARG A 64 -4.46 -0.78 0.70
CA ARG A 64 -4.98 -0.01 1.85
C ARG A 64 -3.91 0.26 2.91
N GLY A 65 -3.08 -0.74 3.22
CA GLY A 65 -1.95 -0.58 4.15
C GLY A 65 -0.97 0.49 3.70
N ALA A 66 -0.60 0.48 2.41
CA ALA A 66 0.27 1.50 1.83
C ALA A 66 -0.38 2.90 1.81
N LEU A 67 -1.66 3.02 1.40
CA LEU A 67 -2.37 4.31 1.40
C LEU A 67 -2.54 4.90 2.81
N LEU A 68 -2.76 4.06 3.83
CA LEU A 68 -2.77 4.49 5.22
C LEU A 68 -1.41 5.06 5.64
N ALA A 69 -0.32 4.41 5.26
CA ALA A 69 1.04 4.84 5.59
C ALA A 69 1.44 6.14 4.87
N LEU A 70 0.93 6.37 3.66
CA LEU A 70 1.08 7.64 2.94
C LEU A 70 0.23 8.78 3.53
N GLY A 71 -0.66 8.49 4.49
CA GLY A 71 -1.53 9.47 5.13
C GLY A 71 -2.83 9.77 4.37
N ASP A 72 -3.17 8.96 3.37
CA ASP A 72 -4.23 9.25 2.41
C ASP A 72 -5.57 8.59 2.73
N LEU A 73 -5.55 7.49 3.47
CA LEU A 73 -6.76 6.95 4.08
C LEU A 73 -6.97 7.64 5.42
N ARG A 74 -7.90 8.61 5.47
CA ARG A 74 -8.47 9.03 6.75
C ARG A 74 -9.33 7.87 7.25
N ILE A 75 -8.92 7.22 8.33
CA ILE A 75 -9.79 6.31 9.07
C ILE A 75 -10.94 7.16 9.59
N VAL A 76 -12.08 7.15 8.89
CA VAL A 76 -13.34 7.59 9.47
C VAL A 76 -13.73 6.45 10.40
N ALA A 77 -13.35 6.56 11.66
CA ALA A 77 -13.91 5.70 12.70
C ALA A 77 -15.43 5.99 12.72
N ALA A 78 -16.22 5.02 12.27
CA ALA A 78 -17.65 4.97 12.51
C ALA A 78 -17.90 4.39 13.90
#